data_AF-A0A150X8N3-F1
#
_entry.id   AF-A0A150X8N3-F1
#
_cell.length_a   1.000
_cell.length_b   1.000
_cell.length_c   1.000
_cell.angle_alpha   90.00
_cell.angle_beta   90.00
_cell.angle_gamma   90.00
#
_symmetry.space_group_name_H-M   'P 1'
#
loop_
_entity.id
_entity.type
_entity.pdbx_description
1 polymer ?
#
loop_
_entity_poly.entity_id
_entity_poly.type
_entity_poly.pdbx_seq_one_letter_code
_entity_poly.pdbx_strand_id
1 'polypeptide(L)'
;MFVALVIGCKSDDPAGPTAQEEAFELLAGDWTFGTNGGIMLDNQDVSQNYPGFALSFTDGTYATTNGGDLFRATGTWTWVNQNAGSITLDTGEEVIILELGPGSFKFSFTHTGGGVAAGTSGNYVVSVEK
;
A
#
# COMPACT_ATOMS: atom_id res chain seq x y z
N MET A 1 59.37 -22.26 -8.05
CA MET A 1 58.88 -21.01 -8.66
C MET A 1 57.54 -20.69 -8.02
N PHE A 2 57.55 -19.77 -7.07
CA PHE A 2 56.34 -19.23 -6.44
C PHE A 2 55.66 -18.31 -7.45
N VAL A 3 54.36 -18.52 -7.69
CA VAL A 3 53.49 -17.49 -8.27
C VAL A 3 52.43 -17.19 -7.23
N ALA A 4 52.67 -16.11 -6.48
CA ALA A 4 51.66 -15.45 -5.67
C ALA A 4 50.83 -14.56 -6.62
N LEU A 5 49.60 -14.97 -6.90
CA LEU A 5 48.57 -14.12 -7.49
C LEU A 5 47.72 -13.59 -6.35
N VAL A 6 48.01 -12.35 -5.97
CA VAL A 6 47.26 -11.60 -4.96
C VAL A 6 46.36 -10.60 -5.70
N ILE A 7 45.14 -10.46 -5.17
CA ILE A 7 44.20 -9.33 -5.27
C ILE A 7 43.48 -9.11 -6.60
N GLY A 8 42.18 -9.43 -6.60
CA GLY A 8 41.26 -9.03 -7.64
C GLY A 8 39.80 -9.48 -7.46
N CYS A 9 39.33 -9.84 -6.25
CA CYS A 9 37.89 -9.86 -5.99
C CYS A 9 37.41 -8.42 -5.97
N LYS A 10 36.92 -7.91 -7.11
CA LYS A 10 35.87 -6.88 -7.04
C LYS A 10 34.63 -7.61 -6.55
N SER A 11 34.26 -7.36 -5.30
CA SER A 11 32.98 -7.76 -4.74
C SER A 11 31.88 -6.92 -5.41
N ASP A 12 31.53 -7.25 -6.65
CA ASP A 12 30.28 -6.83 -7.29
C ASP A 12 29.33 -8.03 -7.21
N ASP A 13 28.84 -8.33 -6.01
CA ASP A 13 27.51 -8.91 -5.92
C ASP A 13 26.56 -7.70 -5.89
N PRO A 14 25.71 -7.48 -6.91
CA PRO A 14 24.77 -6.37 -6.87
C PRO A 14 23.88 -6.61 -5.64
N ALA A 15 23.76 -5.62 -4.76
CA ALA A 15 22.87 -5.71 -3.61
C ALA A 15 21.49 -6.21 -4.12
N GLY A 16 20.94 -7.26 -3.50
CA GLY A 16 19.60 -7.74 -3.82
C GLY A 16 18.54 -6.63 -3.71
N PRO A 17 17.31 -6.88 -4.17
CA PRO A 17 16.26 -5.86 -4.17
C PRO A 17 16.08 -5.28 -2.76
N THR A 18 15.85 -3.98 -2.71
CA THR A 18 15.54 -3.25 -1.49
C THR A 18 14.15 -3.65 -0.98
N ALA A 19 13.89 -3.46 0.31
CA ALA A 19 12.56 -3.74 0.89
C ALA A 19 11.43 -2.96 0.19
N GLN A 20 11.73 -1.77 -0.34
CA GLN A 20 10.77 -0.97 -1.12
C GLN A 20 10.47 -1.60 -2.49
N GLU A 21 11.49 -2.14 -3.17
CA GLU A 21 11.30 -2.84 -4.45
C GLU A 21 10.47 -4.12 -4.24
N GLU A 22 10.82 -4.93 -3.24
CA GLU A 22 10.07 -6.15 -2.89
C GLU A 22 8.62 -5.85 -2.48
N ALA A 23 8.39 -4.83 -1.66
CA ALA A 23 7.06 -4.42 -1.26
C ALA A 23 6.26 -3.84 -2.45
N PHE A 24 6.91 -3.08 -3.33
CA PHE A 24 6.24 -2.53 -4.51
C PHE A 24 5.79 -3.63 -5.48
N GLU A 25 6.59 -4.69 -5.69
CA GLU A 25 6.19 -5.84 -6.51
C GLU A 25 4.89 -6.50 -5.99
N LEU A 26 4.69 -6.51 -4.66
CA LEU A 26 3.46 -7.03 -4.06
C LEU A 26 2.31 -6.02 -4.14
N LEU A 27 2.57 -4.74 -3.84
CA LEU A 27 1.60 -3.64 -3.77
C LEU A 27 1.02 -3.27 -5.13
N ALA A 28 1.84 -3.30 -6.18
CA ALA A 28 1.43 -2.91 -7.51
C ALA A 28 0.33 -3.83 -8.06
N GLY A 29 -0.61 -3.23 -8.79
CA GLY A 29 -1.74 -3.92 -9.40
C GLY A 29 -3.09 -3.43 -8.89
N ASP A 30 -4.13 -4.17 -9.28
CA ASP A 30 -5.52 -3.87 -9.00
C ASP A 30 -6.01 -4.69 -7.80
N TRP A 31 -6.71 -4.02 -6.90
CA TRP A 31 -7.22 -4.57 -5.66
C TRP A 31 -8.72 -4.30 -5.55
N THR A 32 -9.46 -5.31 -5.11
CA THR A 32 -10.90 -5.22 -4.82
C THR A 32 -11.18 -5.84 -3.45
N PHE A 33 -12.40 -5.78 -2.95
CA PHE A 33 -12.71 -6.55 -1.72
C PHE A 33 -12.50 -8.06 -1.88
N GLY A 34 -12.56 -8.60 -3.10
CA GLY A 34 -12.52 -10.05 -3.28
C GLY A 34 -13.59 -10.76 -2.47
N THR A 35 -13.24 -11.88 -1.86
CA THR A 35 -14.19 -12.70 -1.09
C THR A 35 -14.29 -12.28 0.38
N ASN A 36 -13.16 -11.90 1.01
CA ASN A 36 -13.10 -11.64 2.46
C ASN A 36 -12.68 -10.22 2.82
N GLY A 37 -12.46 -9.35 1.83
CA GLY A 37 -12.11 -7.95 2.03
C GLY A 37 -13.30 -7.08 2.43
N GLY A 38 -12.99 -5.84 2.79
CA GLY A 38 -13.96 -4.87 3.28
C GLY A 38 -13.29 -3.66 3.90
N ILE A 39 -14.11 -2.75 4.43
CA ILE A 39 -13.70 -1.53 5.11
C ILE A 39 -14.33 -1.51 6.50
N MET A 40 -13.49 -1.44 7.51
CA MET A 40 -13.89 -1.23 8.91
C MET A 40 -13.59 0.22 9.30
N LEU A 41 -14.54 0.87 9.96
CA LEU A 41 -14.39 2.17 10.63
C LEU A 41 -14.55 1.95 12.12
N ASP A 42 -13.51 2.21 12.91
CA ASP A 42 -13.54 2.06 14.37
C ASP A 42 -14.11 0.69 14.84
N ASN A 43 -13.75 -0.37 14.10
CA ASN A 43 -14.22 -1.76 14.27
C ASN A 43 -15.69 -2.04 13.88
N GLN A 44 -16.33 -1.13 13.14
CA GLN A 44 -17.63 -1.36 12.52
C GLN A 44 -17.48 -1.56 11.02
N ASP A 45 -18.15 -2.56 10.47
CA ASP A 45 -18.16 -2.80 9.03
C ASP A 45 -18.97 -1.70 8.33
N VAL A 46 -18.30 -0.96 7.44
CA VAL A 46 -18.87 0.10 6.63
C VAL A 46 -18.74 -0.20 5.13
N SER A 47 -18.42 -1.44 4.75
CA SER A 47 -18.18 -1.85 3.36
C SER A 47 -19.37 -1.56 2.44
N GLN A 48 -20.60 -1.59 2.98
CA GLN A 48 -21.82 -1.25 2.24
C GLN A 48 -21.87 0.21 1.76
N ASN A 49 -21.06 1.09 2.34
CA ASN A 49 -20.94 2.49 1.89
C ASN A 49 -20.03 2.63 0.65
N TYR A 50 -19.31 1.57 0.27
CA TYR A 50 -18.35 1.57 -0.84
C TYR A 50 -18.62 0.40 -1.81
N PRO A 51 -19.84 0.31 -2.39
CA PRO A 51 -20.18 -0.79 -3.28
C PRO A 51 -19.30 -0.76 -4.53
N GLY A 52 -18.66 -1.89 -4.83
CA GLY A 52 -17.74 -1.99 -5.97
C GLY A 52 -16.46 -1.17 -5.80
N PHE A 53 -15.98 -1.03 -4.56
CA PHE A 53 -14.68 -0.43 -4.27
C PHE A 53 -13.56 -1.16 -5.02
N ALA A 54 -12.69 -0.39 -5.65
CA ALA A 54 -11.44 -0.86 -6.22
C ALA A 54 -10.33 0.17 -5.99
N LEU A 55 -9.10 -0.31 -5.85
CA LEU A 55 -7.90 0.47 -5.60
C LEU A 55 -6.77 -0.11 -6.45
N SER A 56 -6.06 0.73 -7.17
CA SER A 56 -4.91 0.29 -7.97
C SER A 56 -3.67 1.10 -7.61
N PHE A 57 -2.53 0.44 -7.44
CA PHE A 57 -1.24 1.10 -7.25
C PHE A 57 -0.33 0.88 -8.44
N THR A 58 0.33 1.95 -8.86
CA THR A 58 1.49 1.93 -9.77
C THR A 58 2.61 2.78 -9.16
N ASP A 59 3.75 2.87 -9.84
CA ASP A 59 4.90 3.61 -9.31
C ASP A 59 4.56 5.09 -9.07
N GLY A 60 4.52 5.48 -7.79
CA GLY A 60 4.20 6.82 -7.32
C GLY A 60 2.75 7.28 -7.49
N THR A 61 1.85 6.48 -8.06
CA THR A 61 0.43 6.85 -8.23
C THR A 61 -0.55 5.77 -7.80
N TYR A 62 -1.74 6.20 -7.41
CA TYR A 62 -2.87 5.31 -7.13
C TYR A 62 -4.13 5.82 -7.80
N ALA A 63 -5.08 4.92 -8.03
CA ALA A 63 -6.42 5.26 -8.48
C ALA A 63 -7.46 4.47 -7.69
N THR A 64 -8.65 5.05 -7.53
CA THR A 64 -9.78 4.38 -6.86
C THR A 64 -11.06 4.46 -7.67
N THR A 65 -11.88 3.43 -7.52
CA THR A 65 -13.27 3.41 -7.96
C THR A 65 -14.16 3.24 -6.72
N ASN A 66 -15.22 4.04 -6.62
CA ASN A 66 -16.15 4.03 -5.47
C ASN A 66 -15.46 4.22 -4.11
N GLY A 67 -14.37 5.00 -4.06
CA GLY A 67 -13.63 5.33 -2.83
C GLY A 67 -14.31 6.35 -1.91
N GLY A 68 -15.45 6.92 -2.31
CA GLY A 68 -16.14 7.97 -1.56
C GLY A 68 -15.24 9.19 -1.30
N ASP A 69 -15.38 9.81 -0.12
CA ASP A 69 -14.51 10.90 0.32
C ASP A 69 -13.23 10.38 1.01
N LEU A 70 -13.02 9.06 1.10
CA LEU A 70 -11.78 8.49 1.68
C LEU A 70 -10.59 8.59 0.76
N PHE A 71 -10.82 8.39 -0.54
CA PHE A 71 -9.74 8.34 -1.53
C PHE A 71 -10.09 9.23 -2.70
N ARG A 72 -9.07 9.89 -3.25
CA ARG A 72 -9.20 10.52 -4.57
C ARG A 72 -9.40 9.44 -5.62
N ALA A 73 -10.13 9.78 -6.68
CA ALA A 73 -10.23 8.92 -7.86
C ALA A 73 -8.85 8.65 -8.48
N THR A 74 -7.91 9.59 -8.37
CA THR A 74 -6.50 9.42 -8.72
C THR A 74 -5.65 10.33 -7.84
N GLY A 75 -4.49 9.85 -7.42
CA GLY A 75 -3.55 10.62 -6.60
C GLY A 75 -2.12 10.06 -6.67
N THR A 76 -1.23 10.64 -5.88
CA THR A 76 0.16 10.18 -5.74
C THR A 76 0.40 9.60 -4.36
N TRP A 77 1.40 8.73 -4.26
CA TRP A 77 1.87 8.21 -2.98
C TRP A 77 3.39 8.12 -2.96
N THR A 78 3.96 8.11 -1.75
CA THR A 78 5.40 7.92 -1.54
C THR A 78 5.66 7.05 -0.33
N TRP A 79 6.71 6.22 -0.36
CA TRP A 79 7.18 5.50 0.82
C TRP A 79 7.57 6.48 1.94
N VAL A 80 7.16 6.19 3.17
CA VAL A 80 7.53 6.99 4.34
C VAL A 80 9.01 6.80 4.71
N ASN A 81 9.52 5.58 4.55
CA ASN A 81 10.90 5.22 4.85
C ASN A 81 11.35 3.96 4.07
N GLN A 82 12.62 3.59 4.25
CA GLN A 82 13.27 2.47 3.54
C GLN A 82 12.75 1.08 3.94
N ASN A 83 12.03 0.95 5.06
CA ASN A 83 11.52 -0.35 5.54
C ASN A 83 10.19 -0.74 4.88
N ALA A 84 9.60 0.14 4.04
CA ALA A 84 8.38 -0.12 3.29
C ALA A 84 7.15 -0.53 4.15
N GLY A 85 7.07 -0.04 5.39
CA GLY A 85 5.94 -0.33 6.30
C GLY A 85 4.74 0.63 6.14
N SER A 86 4.92 1.76 5.47
CA SER A 86 3.85 2.74 5.23
C SER A 86 4.13 3.62 4.02
N ILE A 87 3.06 4.15 3.45
CA ILE A 87 3.08 5.15 2.39
C ILE A 87 2.30 6.39 2.82
N THR A 88 2.71 7.56 2.34
CA THR A 88 1.93 8.80 2.47
C THR A 88 1.21 9.08 1.16
N LEU A 89 -0.09 9.33 1.23
CA LEU A 89 -0.90 9.77 0.10
C LEU A 89 -0.79 11.29 -0.11
N ASP A 90 -1.14 11.76 -1.29
CA ASP A 90 -1.22 13.19 -1.64
C ASP A 90 -2.26 13.99 -0.84
N THR A 91 -3.17 13.29 -0.15
CA THR A 91 -4.11 13.83 0.84
C THR A 91 -3.45 14.12 2.19
N GLY A 92 -2.21 13.67 2.40
CA GLY A 92 -1.47 13.79 3.66
C GLY A 92 -1.69 12.63 4.64
N GLU A 93 -2.53 11.67 4.27
CA GLU A 93 -2.81 10.49 5.10
C GLU A 93 -1.67 9.49 5.00
N GLU A 94 -1.22 8.99 6.15
CA GLU A 94 -0.29 7.86 6.21
C GLU A 94 -1.07 6.55 6.24
N VAL A 95 -0.84 5.73 5.22
CA VAL A 95 -1.36 4.37 5.09
C VAL A 95 -0.33 3.41 5.66
N ILE A 96 -0.65 2.81 6.80
CA ILE A 96 0.17 1.84 7.51
C ILE A 96 -0.17 0.45 6.98
N ILE A 97 0.83 -0.25 6.46
CA ILE A 97 0.68 -1.61 5.92
C ILE A 97 0.67 -2.60 7.09
N LEU A 98 -0.44 -3.33 7.24
CA LEU A 98 -0.61 -4.34 8.28
C LEU A 98 -0.29 -5.74 7.74
N GLU A 99 -0.63 -6.01 6.49
CA GLU A 99 -0.31 -7.22 5.75
C GLU A 99 -0.16 -6.88 4.27
N LEU A 100 0.88 -7.41 3.63
CA LEU A 100 1.08 -7.29 2.19
C LEU A 100 1.64 -8.61 1.65
N GLY A 101 0.93 -9.21 0.72
CA GLY A 101 1.28 -10.48 0.10
C GLY A 101 0.82 -10.58 -1.35
N PRO A 102 1.07 -11.73 -2.01
CA PRO A 102 0.79 -11.91 -3.43
C PRO A 102 -0.70 -11.87 -3.81
N GLY A 103 -1.61 -11.92 -2.84
CA GLY A 103 -3.06 -11.92 -3.06
C GLY A 103 -3.85 -11.17 -1.99
N SER A 104 -3.18 -10.63 -0.97
CA SER A 104 -3.80 -9.95 0.16
C SER A 104 -3.07 -8.65 0.45
N PHE A 105 -3.85 -7.59 0.67
CA PHE A 105 -3.33 -6.33 1.16
C PHE A 105 -4.28 -5.78 2.22
N LYS A 106 -3.75 -5.59 3.43
CA LYS A 106 -4.46 -5.02 4.56
C LYS A 106 -3.70 -3.84 5.11
N PHE A 107 -4.40 -2.73 5.29
CA PHE A 107 -3.79 -1.49 5.75
C PHE A 107 -4.74 -0.69 6.63
N SER A 108 -4.18 0.25 7.36
CA SER A 108 -4.94 1.20 8.18
C SER A 108 -4.48 2.62 7.97
N PHE A 109 -5.39 3.57 8.13
CA PHE A 109 -5.09 5.00 8.13
C PHE A 109 -6.12 5.75 8.96
N THR A 110 -5.74 6.93 9.44
CA THR A 110 -6.68 7.84 10.10
C THR A 110 -7.15 8.86 9.09
N HIS A 111 -8.46 8.88 8.82
CA HIS A 111 -9.08 9.90 7.99
C HIS A 111 -9.55 11.05 8.89
N THR A 112 -9.14 12.27 8.55
CA THR A 112 -9.64 13.49 9.19
C THR A 112 -10.35 14.33 8.15
N GLY A 113 -11.68 14.35 8.20
CA GLY A 113 -12.49 14.91 7.13
C GLY A 113 -13.89 14.30 7.04
N GLY A 114 -14.66 14.84 6.09
CA GLY A 114 -15.97 14.35 5.68
C GLY A 114 -17.15 14.69 6.60
N GLY A 115 -18.35 14.60 6.01
CA GLY A 115 -19.65 14.76 6.69
C GLY A 115 -20.70 13.75 6.21
N VAL A 116 -20.26 12.73 5.46
CA VAL A 116 -21.09 11.69 4.84
C VAL A 116 -20.61 10.32 5.28
N ALA A 117 -21.48 9.29 5.16
CA ALA A 117 -21.18 7.94 5.62
C ALA A 117 -19.94 7.31 4.94
N ALA A 118 -19.67 7.68 3.68
CA ALA A 118 -18.52 7.24 2.91
C ALA A 118 -17.37 8.26 3.00
N GLY A 119 -16.70 8.32 4.15
CA GLY A 119 -15.64 9.30 4.44
C GLY A 119 -15.81 10.01 5.77
N THR A 120 -16.59 9.45 6.70
CA THR A 120 -16.65 9.97 8.06
C THR A 120 -15.28 9.87 8.73
N SER A 121 -14.91 10.85 9.56
CA SER A 121 -13.64 10.81 10.28
C SER A 121 -13.53 9.59 11.21
N GLY A 122 -12.33 9.01 11.30
CA GLY A 122 -12.04 7.90 12.20
C GLY A 122 -10.88 7.03 11.71
N ASN A 123 -10.66 5.91 12.37
CA ASN A 123 -9.61 4.97 11.99
C ASN A 123 -10.18 3.89 11.08
N TYR A 124 -9.65 3.84 9.87
CA TYR A 124 -10.04 2.86 8.86
C TYR A 124 -9.08 1.68 8.85
N VAL A 125 -9.63 0.48 8.68
CA VAL A 125 -8.89 -0.72 8.30
C VAL A 125 -9.51 -1.26 7.02
N VAL A 126 -8.71 -1.33 5.97
CA VAL A 126 -9.13 -1.79 4.64
C VAL A 126 -8.43 -3.11 4.36
N SER A 127 -9.18 -4.10 3.90
CA SER A 127 -8.65 -5.39 3.44
C SER A 127 -9.12 -5.62 2.01
N VAL A 128 -8.19 -5.91 1.12
CA VAL A 128 -8.44 -6.13 -0.31
C VAL A 128 -7.63 -7.31 -0.84
N GLU A 129 -8.11 -7.88 -1.93
CA GLU A 129 -7.58 -9.08 -2.59
C GLU A 129 -7.39 -8.83 -4.09
N LYS A 130 -6.48 -9.59 -4.70
CA LYS A 130 -6.21 -9.63 -6.15
C LYS A 130 -6.23 -11.05 -6.71
#